data_AF-A0A813KI48-F1
#
_entry.id   AF-A0A813KI48-F1
#
_cell.length_a   1.000
_cell.length_b   1.000
_cell.length_c   1.000
_cell.angle_alpha   90.00
_cell.angle_beta   90.00
_cell.angle_gamma   90.00
#
_symmetry.space_group_name_H-M   'P 1'
#
loop_
_entity.id
_entity.type
_entity.pdbx_description
1 polymer ?
#
loop_
_entity_poly.entity_id
_entity_poly.type
_entity_poly.pdbx_seq_one_letter_code
_entity_poly.pdbx_strand_id
1 'polypeptide(L)'
;MSEKNEPLMGTPTAKRGGWRKTLERYVPILEWLPNYPWSESLMPDIAGSMTLGFVLIGQSLAHAHLCKVELINGPYSCMLPPIIYAFFGTSVHASVGTGGLVSLLTGEVLDGFGSLQERTHACCILTLLVGLLL
;
A
#
# COMPACT_ATOMS: atom_id res chain seq x y z
N MET A 1 22.69 -37.76 -45.24
CA MET A 1 21.35 -37.60 -45.83
C MET A 1 20.40 -38.50 -45.05
N SER A 2 19.50 -38.04 -44.20
CA SER A 2 18.57 -36.93 -44.30
C SER A 2 18.26 -36.49 -42.87
N GLU A 3 18.62 -35.29 -42.40
CA GLU A 3 17.84 -34.05 -42.58
C GLU A 3 16.33 -34.31 -42.66
N LYS A 4 15.65 -34.14 -41.53
CA LYS A 4 14.25 -33.72 -41.48
C LYS A 4 14.01 -32.91 -40.21
N ASN A 5 14.41 -31.65 -40.32
CA ASN A 5 13.92 -30.54 -39.53
C ASN A 5 12.39 -30.44 -39.65
N GLU A 6 11.76 -30.23 -38.50
CA GLU A 6 10.55 -29.43 -38.24
C GLU A 6 9.32 -29.58 -39.14
N PRO A 7 8.15 -29.67 -38.49
CA PRO A 7 7.08 -28.73 -38.84
C PRO A 7 6.81 -27.81 -37.65
N LEU A 8 7.15 -26.53 -37.86
CA LEU A 8 6.64 -25.38 -37.12
C LEU A 8 5.12 -25.31 -37.29
N MET A 9 4.38 -26.06 -36.46
CA MET A 9 2.94 -25.91 -36.37
C MET A 9 2.63 -25.02 -35.16
N GLY A 10 2.66 -23.72 -35.41
CA GLY A 10 2.04 -22.73 -34.53
C GLY A 10 0.57 -23.09 -34.36
N THR A 11 0.26 -23.74 -33.25
CA THR A 11 -1.13 -23.87 -32.81
C THR A 11 -1.56 -22.50 -32.30
N PRO A 12 -2.63 -21.89 -32.83
CA PRO A 12 -3.21 -20.71 -32.22
C PRO A 12 -3.77 -21.12 -30.86
N THR A 13 -2.99 -20.91 -29.79
CA THR A 13 -3.44 -21.14 -28.44
C THR A 13 -4.59 -20.18 -28.18
N ALA A 14 -5.76 -20.78 -28.08
CA ALA A 14 -7.05 -20.15 -27.98
C ALA A 14 -7.03 -18.99 -26.97
N LYS A 15 -7.53 -17.83 -27.41
CA LYS A 15 -7.96 -16.70 -26.57
C LYS A 15 -8.94 -17.21 -25.51
N ARG A 16 -8.44 -17.67 -24.36
CA ARG A 16 -9.25 -18.11 -23.23
C ARG A 16 -8.83 -17.32 -22.01
N GLY A 17 -9.55 -16.22 -21.73
CA GLY A 17 -9.46 -15.52 -20.45
C GLY A 17 -9.07 -14.04 -20.49
N GLY A 18 -9.54 -13.25 -21.46
CA GLY A 18 -9.31 -11.79 -21.47
C GLY A 18 -9.67 -11.11 -20.13
N TRP A 19 -10.76 -11.53 -19.51
CA TRP A 19 -11.23 -11.00 -18.21
C TRP A 19 -10.36 -11.39 -17.01
N ARG A 20 -9.72 -12.58 -17.04
CA ARG A 20 -8.80 -13.00 -15.97
C ARG A 20 -7.52 -12.17 -16.02
N LYS A 21 -6.96 -11.96 -17.20
CA LYS A 21 -5.79 -11.08 -17.39
C LYS A 21 -6.09 -9.62 -17.06
N THR A 22 -7.32 -9.15 -17.31
CA THR A 22 -7.74 -7.81 -16.88
C THR A 22 -7.87 -7.73 -15.36
N LEU A 23 -8.44 -8.73 -14.70
CA LEU A 23 -8.55 -8.78 -13.23
C LEU A 23 -7.20 -8.93 -12.54
N GLU A 24 -6.30 -9.75 -13.07
CA GLU A 24 -4.89 -9.88 -12.63
C GLU A 24 -4.16 -8.53 -12.74
N ARG A 25 -4.49 -7.70 -13.74
CA ARG A 25 -3.91 -6.37 -13.93
C ARG A 25 -4.46 -5.29 -12.99
N TYR A 26 -5.67 -5.45 -12.48
CA TYR A 26 -6.32 -4.51 -11.54
C TYR A 26 -6.15 -4.91 -10.08
N VAL A 27 -5.99 -6.20 -9.80
CA VAL A 27 -5.82 -6.75 -8.45
C VAL A 27 -4.61 -7.68 -8.45
N PRO A 28 -3.38 -7.14 -8.40
CA PRO A 28 -2.14 -7.92 -8.49
C PRO A 28 -1.99 -8.92 -7.33
N ILE A 29 -2.79 -8.79 -6.26
CA ILE A 29 -2.91 -9.79 -5.19
C ILE A 29 -3.22 -11.19 -5.72
N LEU A 30 -3.97 -11.30 -6.81
CA LEU A 30 -4.36 -12.59 -7.38
C LEU A 30 -3.23 -13.25 -8.19
N GLU A 31 -2.19 -12.50 -8.55
CA GLU A 31 -1.04 -13.01 -9.30
C GLU A 31 0.05 -13.58 -8.37
N TRP A 32 0.36 -12.89 -7.27
CA TRP A 32 1.44 -13.29 -6.35
C TRP A 32 0.99 -14.26 -5.25
N LEU A 33 -0.25 -14.14 -4.75
CA LEU A 33 -0.78 -15.00 -3.68
C LEU A 33 -0.77 -16.51 -4.00
N PRO A 34 -1.14 -16.98 -5.21
CA PRO A 34 -1.09 -18.41 -5.54
C PRO A 34 0.33 -18.94 -5.77
N ASN A 35 1.31 -18.06 -6.06
CA ASN A 35 2.72 -18.44 -6.25
C ASN A 35 3.56 -18.27 -4.97
N TYR A 36 2.92 -17.99 -3.83
CA TYR A 36 3.61 -17.73 -2.57
C TYR A 36 4.17 -19.03 -1.95
N PRO A 37 5.47 -19.09 -1.57
CA PRO A 37 6.04 -20.25 -0.88
C PRO A 37 5.60 -20.29 0.59
N TRP A 38 4.38 -20.77 0.83
CA TRP A 38 3.74 -20.82 2.15
C TRP A 38 4.54 -21.56 3.24
N SER A 39 5.36 -22.54 2.88
CA SER A 39 6.11 -23.35 3.85
C SER A 39 7.35 -22.66 4.42
N GLU A 40 7.98 -21.76 3.66
CA GLU A 40 9.26 -21.16 4.02
C GLU A 40 9.12 -19.69 4.44
N SER A 41 8.18 -18.96 3.83
CA SER A 41 8.02 -17.52 4.07
C SER A 41 7.08 -17.16 5.21
N LEU A 42 6.12 -18.03 5.54
CA LEU A 42 5.05 -17.69 6.49
C LEU A 42 5.56 -17.41 7.92
N MET A 43 6.59 -18.14 8.36
CA MET A 43 7.17 -17.95 9.68
C MET A 43 7.99 -16.65 9.80
N PRO A 44 8.91 -16.32 8.86
CA PRO A 44 9.59 -15.02 8.86
C PRO A 44 8.64 -13.85 8.60
N ASP A 45 7.55 -14.01 7.84
CA ASP A 45 6.56 -12.94 7.63
C ASP A 45 5.78 -12.60 8.89
N ILE A 46 5.38 -13.60 9.67
CA ILE A 46 4.68 -13.37 10.94
C ILE A 46 5.61 -12.68 11.93
N ALA A 47 6.85 -13.15 12.07
CA ALA A 47 7.83 -12.50 12.93
C ALA A 47 8.12 -11.05 12.48
N GLY A 48 8.32 -10.85 11.18
CA GLY A 48 8.59 -9.54 10.59
C GLY A 48 7.41 -8.58 10.74
N SER A 49 6.18 -9.04 10.48
CA SER A 49 4.97 -8.24 10.64
C SER A 49 4.69 -7.87 12.11
N MET A 50 5.00 -8.76 13.05
CA MET A 50 4.90 -8.45 14.48
C MET A 50 5.86 -7.32 14.87
N THR A 51 7.13 -7.40 14.45
CA THR A 51 8.11 -6.33 14.68
C THR A 51 7.68 -5.03 13.99
N LEU A 52 7.23 -5.10 12.74
CA LEU A 52 6.77 -3.93 12.00
C LEU A 52 5.54 -3.29 12.67
N GLY A 53 4.64 -4.08 13.23
CA GLY A 53 3.49 -3.60 14.00
C GLY A 53 3.90 -2.76 15.21
N PHE A 54 4.89 -3.23 15.99
CA PHE A 54 5.41 -2.45 17.13
C PHE A 54 6.06 -1.14 16.68
N VAL A 55 6.83 -1.16 15.59
CA VAL A 55 7.47 0.05 15.03
C VAL A 55 6.40 1.04 14.53
N LEU A 56 5.37 0.55 13.83
CA LEU A 56 4.28 1.37 13.30
C LEU A 56 3.49 2.08 14.39
N ILE A 57 3.24 1.42 15.53
CA ILE A 57 2.54 2.03 16.66
C ILE A 57 3.33 3.25 17.17
N GLY A 58 4.63 3.09 17.45
CA GLY A 58 5.47 4.20 17.91
C GLY A 58 5.58 5.33 16.89
N GLN A 59 5.81 4.99 15.62
CA GLN A 59 5.91 5.96 14.54
C GLN A 59 4.61 6.75 14.32
N SER A 60 3.46 6.07 14.37
CA SER A 60 2.15 6.70 14.17
C SER A 60 1.81 7.71 15.26
N LEU A 61 2.16 7.41 16.51
CA LEU A 61 1.98 8.30 17.65
C LEU A 61 2.90 9.53 17.55
N ALA A 62 4.16 9.32 17.16
CA ALA A 62 5.11 10.41 16.93
C ALA A 62 4.62 11.35 15.83
N HIS A 63 4.14 10.82 14.70
CA HIS A 63 3.62 11.64 13.60
C HIS A 63 2.33 12.39 13.96
N ALA A 64 1.40 11.76 14.69
CA ALA A 64 0.20 12.46 15.17
C ALA A 64 0.54 13.62 16.12
N HIS A 65 1.55 13.43 16.97
CA HIS A 65 2.06 14.49 17.84
C HIS A 65 2.66 15.66 17.05
N LEU A 66 3.45 15.37 16.00
CA LEU A 66 4.03 16.40 15.12
C LEU A 66 2.95 17.21 14.39
N CYS A 67 1.86 16.58 13.97
CA CYS A 67 0.72 17.26 13.35
C CYS A 67 -0.14 18.08 14.33
N LYS A 68 0.15 18.04 15.64
CA LYS A 68 -0.64 18.70 16.71
C LYS A 68 -2.13 18.31 16.69
N VAL A 69 -2.43 17.06 16.31
CA VAL A 69 -3.77 16.45 16.31
C VAL A 69 -3.89 15.41 17.43
N GLU A 70 -5.09 14.89 17.68
CA GLU A 70 -5.27 13.80 18.65
C GLU A 70 -4.46 12.56 18.28
N LEU A 71 -3.75 11.99 19.27
CA LEU A 71 -2.91 10.81 19.09
C LEU A 71 -3.68 9.59 18.57
N ILE A 72 -4.97 9.49 18.89
CA ILE A 72 -5.83 8.39 18.44
C ILE A 72 -5.95 8.33 16.91
N ASN A 73 -5.79 9.47 16.21
CA ASN A 73 -5.89 9.56 14.75
C ASN A 73 -4.63 9.04 14.03
N GLY A 74 -3.50 8.90 14.75
CA GLY A 74 -2.24 8.40 14.19
C GLY A 74 -2.35 6.96 13.68
N PRO A 75 -2.67 5.98 14.56
CA PRO A 75 -2.81 4.58 14.18
C PRO A 75 -3.83 4.35 13.05
N TYR A 76 -4.95 5.09 13.05
CA TYR A 76 -5.96 5.00 11.99
C TYR A 76 -5.40 5.41 10.62
N SER A 77 -4.57 6.46 10.60
CA SER A 77 -3.99 7.00 9.37
C SER A 77 -2.88 6.12 8.78
N CYS A 78 -2.17 5.32 9.58
CA CYS A 78 -1.11 4.44 9.08
C CYS A 78 -1.58 3.01 8.73
N MET A 79 -2.71 2.54 9.28
CA MET A 79 -3.22 1.18 9.01
C MET A 79 -4.01 1.09 7.72
N LEU A 80 -4.82 2.10 7.39
CA LEU A 80 -5.70 2.05 6.21
C LEU A 80 -4.95 2.09 4.87
N PRO A 81 -3.96 2.99 4.63
CA PRO A 81 -3.31 3.09 3.33
C PRO A 81 -2.59 1.80 2.89
N PRO A 82 -1.83 1.09 3.74
CA PRO A 82 -1.21 -0.18 3.36
C PRO A 82 -2.21 -1.28 3.03
N ILE A 83 -3.35 -1.33 3.75
CA ILE A 83 -4.42 -2.31 3.47
C ILE A 83 -5.01 -2.02 2.09
N ILE A 84 -5.38 -0.77 1.82
CA ILE A 84 -5.94 -0.36 0.52
C ILE A 84 -4.90 -0.61 -0.59
N TYR A 85 -3.64 -0.27 -0.35
CA TYR A 85 -2.55 -0.49 -1.31
C TYR A 85 -2.29 -1.98 -1.57
N ALA A 86 -2.47 -2.87 -0.60
CA ALA A 86 -2.32 -4.31 -0.83
C ALA A 86 -3.34 -4.87 -1.84
N PHE A 87 -4.54 -4.28 -1.93
CA PHE A 87 -5.57 -4.70 -2.89
C PHE A 87 -5.40 -4.05 -4.28
N PHE A 88 -5.07 -2.76 -4.33
CA PHE A 88 -5.04 -1.98 -5.58
C PHE A 88 -3.64 -1.66 -6.11
N GLY A 89 -2.59 -1.97 -5.35
CA GLY A 89 -1.24 -1.51 -5.60
C GLY A 89 -0.56 -2.28 -6.72
N THR A 90 -0.27 -1.58 -7.82
CA THR A 90 0.39 -2.13 -9.02
C THR A 90 1.87 -2.47 -8.80
N SER A 91 2.50 -1.98 -7.72
CA SER A 91 3.92 -2.15 -7.44
C SER A 91 4.15 -2.83 -6.08
N VAL A 92 4.62 -4.09 -6.10
CA VAL A 92 4.88 -4.92 -4.91
C VAL A 92 5.96 -4.33 -3.98
N HIS A 93 6.80 -3.42 -4.49
CA HIS A 93 7.91 -2.80 -3.73
C HIS A 93 7.67 -1.35 -3.30
N ALA A 94 6.54 -0.74 -3.65
CA ALA A 94 6.28 0.63 -3.23
C ALA A 94 5.67 0.63 -1.82
N SER A 95 6.41 1.18 -0.86
CA SER A 95 5.91 1.38 0.50
C SER A 95 5.19 2.72 0.58
N VAL A 96 3.87 2.68 0.67
CA VAL A 96 3.04 3.87 0.91
C VAL A 96 3.01 4.09 2.43
N GLY A 97 3.68 5.14 2.90
CA GLY A 97 3.79 5.44 4.32
C GLY A 97 3.81 6.94 4.61
N THR A 98 3.34 7.31 5.79
CA THR A 98 3.44 8.69 6.29
C THR A 98 4.90 9.03 6.60
N GLY A 99 5.41 10.12 6.05
CA GLY A 99 6.75 10.63 6.36
C GLY A 99 6.74 11.64 7.51
N GLY A 100 7.80 11.64 8.33
CA GLY A 100 7.96 12.60 9.43
C GLY A 100 8.01 14.06 8.97
N LEU A 101 8.67 14.33 7.83
CA LEU A 101 8.72 15.67 7.23
C LEU A 101 7.32 16.17 6.83
N VAL A 102 6.50 15.31 6.20
CA VAL A 102 5.13 15.66 5.79
C VAL A 102 4.27 15.98 7.03
N SER A 103 4.46 15.22 8.11
CA SER A 103 3.75 15.43 9.38
C SER A 103 4.13 16.77 10.03
N LEU A 104 5.43 17.11 10.02
CA LEU A 104 5.92 18.39 10.52
C LEU A 104 5.34 19.57 9.73
N LEU A 105 5.43 19.53 8.40
CA LEU A 105 4.89 20.59 7.53
C LEU A 105 3.37 20.75 7.70
N THR A 106 2.65 19.64 7.85
CA THR A 106 1.20 19.66 8.11
C THR A 106 0.90 20.31 9.47
N GLY A 107 1.69 19.99 10.51
CA GLY A 107 1.57 20.60 11.83
C GLY A 107 1.81 22.12 11.85
N GLU A 108 2.75 22.60 11.04
CA GLU A 108 3.00 24.05 10.84
C GLU A 108 1.80 24.74 10.19
N VAL A 109 1.21 24.14 9.14
CA VAL A 109 0.02 24.68 8.47
C VAL A 109 -1.20 24.70 9.41
N LEU A 110 -1.32 23.70 10.30
CA LEU A 110 -2.44 23.58 11.23
C LEU A 110 -2.30 24.44 12.49
N ASP A 111 -1.13 25.04 12.74
CA ASP A 111 -0.88 25.78 13.98
C ASP A 111 -1.75 27.04 14.10
N GLY A 112 -2.20 27.59 12.97
CA GLY A 112 -3.11 28.73 12.91
C GLY A 112 -4.54 28.45 13.37
N PHE A 113 -4.93 27.19 13.58
CA PHE A 113 -6.28 26.80 14.03
C PHE A 113 -6.29 26.53 15.54
N GLY A 114 -7.28 27.05 16.27
CA GLY A 114 -7.31 26.98 17.73
C GLY A 114 -7.96 25.72 18.31
N SER A 115 -8.96 25.14 17.63
CA SER A 115 -9.72 24.00 18.15
C SER A 115 -9.23 22.66 17.59
N LEU A 116 -9.28 21.62 18.43
CA LEU A 116 -8.78 20.27 18.11
C LEU A 116 -9.60 19.62 16.98
N GLN A 117 -10.92 19.83 16.97
CA GLN A 117 -11.81 19.40 15.89
C GLN A 117 -11.50 20.11 14.58
N GLU A 118 -11.32 21.44 14.57
CA GLU A 118 -10.97 22.18 13.34
C GLU A 118 -9.66 21.68 12.73
N ARG A 119 -8.64 21.43 13.58
CA ARG A 119 -7.36 20.88 13.15
C ARG A 119 -7.52 19.51 12.48
N THR A 120 -8.36 18.65 13.04
CA THR A 120 -8.63 17.31 12.49
C THR A 120 -9.35 17.40 11.14
N HIS A 121 -10.38 18.24 11.03
CA HIS A 121 -11.12 18.42 9.78
C HIS A 121 -10.25 19.02 8.67
N ALA A 122 -9.47 20.06 8.97
CA ALA A 122 -8.53 20.66 8.03
C ALA A 122 -7.47 19.65 7.57
N CYS A 123 -6.93 18.84 8.49
CA CYS A 123 -6.01 17.75 8.16
C CYS A 123 -6.61 16.71 7.21
N CYS A 124 -7.86 16.30 7.44
CA CYS A 124 -8.56 15.35 6.56
C CYS A 124 -8.77 15.93 5.15
N ILE A 125 -9.16 17.19 5.04
CA ILE A 125 -9.35 17.87 3.76
C ILE A 125 -8.02 17.98 3.01
N LEU A 126 -6.94 18.39 3.69
CA LEU A 126 -5.60 18.45 3.09
C LEU A 126 -5.15 17.07 2.59
N THR A 127 -5.39 16.02 3.38
CA THR A 127 -5.05 14.65 3.02
C THR A 127 -5.84 14.18 1.79
N LEU A 128 -7.14 14.49 1.72
CA LEU A 128 -7.97 14.19 0.54
C LEU A 128 -7.51 14.94 -0.71
N LEU A 129 -7.15 16.21 -0.59
CA LEU A 129 -6.65 17.00 -1.71
C LEU A 129 -5.32 16.46 -2.25
N VAL A 130 -4.40 16.11 -1.36
CA VAL A 130 -3.14 15.46 -1.75
C VAL A 130 -3.39 14.12 -2.42
N GLY A 131 -4.30 13.31 -1.88
CA GLY A 131 -4.68 12.01 -2.45
C GLY A 131 -5.41 12.11 -3.79
N LEU A 132 -6.10 13.22 -4.08
CA LEU A 132 -6.76 13.45 -5.38
C LEU A 132 -5.81 14.03 -6.44
N LEU A 133 -4.76 14.73 -6.00
CA LEU A 133 -3.76 15.31 -6.91
C LEU A 133 -2.74 14.28 -7.40
N LEU A 134 -2.46 13.25 -6.58
CA LEU A 134 -1.62 12.11 -6.92
C LEU A 134 -2.39 11.06 -7.74
#